data_AF-A0A352JCU5-F1
#
_entry.id   AF-A0A352JCU5-F1
#
_cell.length_a   1.000
_cell.length_b   1.000
_cell.length_c   1.000
_cell.angle_alpha   90.00
_cell.angle_beta   90.00
_cell.angle_gamma   90.00
#
_symmetry.space_group_name_H-M   'P 1'
#
loop_
_entity.id
_entity.type
_entity.pdbx_description
1 polymer ?
#
loop_
_entity_poly.entity_id
_entity_poly.type
_entity_poly.pdbx_seq_one_letter_code
_entity_poly.pdbx_strand_id
1 'polypeptide(L)'
;MQQLLYIEIPTPQVAAVKTWLQTEYQPPFGKKSVAKHGFILDRQNRSGVIAQLSVFIWTLQRTTYLKIFRWSDEVMDGEKEFL
;
A
#
# COMPACT_ATOMS: atom_id res chain seq x y z
N MET A 1 7.83 -11.83 0.54
CA MET A 1 7.78 -10.35 0.43
C MET A 1 8.28 -9.88 -0.93
N GLN A 2 7.44 -9.19 -1.71
CA GLN A 2 7.77 -8.70 -3.07
C GLN A 2 7.36 -7.24 -3.24
N GLN A 3 8.22 -6.40 -3.83
CA GLN A 3 7.86 -5.02 -4.20
C GLN A 3 7.00 -5.03 -5.46
N LEU A 4 5.86 -4.33 -5.41
CA LEU A 4 4.95 -4.15 -6.54
C LEU A 4 5.10 -2.76 -7.15
N LEU A 5 4.97 -1.71 -6.34
CA LEU A 5 5.06 -0.32 -6.78
C LEU A 5 6.11 0.44 -5.98
N TYR A 6 6.86 1.30 -6.67
CA TYR A 6 7.77 2.25 -6.05
C TYR A 6 7.80 3.54 -6.87
N ILE A 7 7.14 4.58 -6.35
CA ILE A 7 7.06 5.90 -7.02
C ILE A 7 7.42 7.02 -6.06
N GLU A 8 8.02 8.07 -6.61
CA GLU A 8 8.26 9.32 -5.89
C GLU A 8 6.97 10.13 -5.78
N ILE A 9 6.74 10.72 -4.61
CA ILE A 9 5.69 11.71 -4.39
C ILE A 9 6.39 13.08 -4.28
N PRO A 10 6.27 13.96 -5.29
CA PRO A 10 6.98 15.23 -5.35
C PRO A 10 6.29 16.28 -4.47
N THR A 11 6.15 15.99 -3.18
CA THR A 11 5.60 16.90 -2.17
C THR A 11 6.40 16.83 -0.87
N PRO A 12 6.73 17.98 -0.26
CA PRO A 12 7.34 18.01 1.06
C PRO A 12 6.33 17.68 2.17
N GLN A 13 5.03 17.63 1.87
CA GLN A 13 3.95 17.48 2.85
C GLN A 13 3.70 16.03 3.26
N VAL A 14 4.72 15.36 3.80
CA VAL A 14 4.69 13.93 4.18
C VAL A 14 3.52 13.58 5.09
N ALA A 15 3.22 14.46 6.06
CA ALA A 15 2.12 14.25 7.00
C ALA A 15 0.74 14.26 6.30
N ALA A 16 0.54 15.16 5.34
CA ALA A 16 -0.70 15.25 4.58
C ALA A 16 -0.90 14.00 3.72
N VAL A 17 0.15 13.53 3.03
CA VAL A 17 0.10 12.29 2.25
C VAL A 17 -0.24 11.08 3.14
N LYS A 18 0.39 10.97 4.32
CA LYS A 18 0.10 9.90 5.27
C LYS A 18 -1.37 9.93 5.71
N THR A 19 -1.87 11.11 6.09
CA THR A 19 -3.27 11.29 6.50
C THR A 19 -4.20 10.88 5.37
N TRP A 20 -4.00 11.43 4.16
CA TRP A 20 -4.78 11.08 2.99
C TRP A 20 -4.80 9.56 2.73
N LEU A 21 -3.64 8.90 2.80
CA LEU A 21 -3.51 7.46 2.59
C LEU A 21 -4.30 6.65 3.65
N GLN A 22 -4.31 7.13 4.89
CA GLN A 22 -5.00 6.48 6.01
C GLN A 22 -6.52 6.74 5.97
N THR A 23 -6.98 7.96 5.69
CA THR A 23 -8.36 8.39 5.90
C THR A 23 -9.18 8.53 4.63
N GLU A 24 -8.62 9.12 3.58
CA GLU A 24 -9.37 9.54 2.39
C GLU A 24 -9.25 8.55 1.24
N TYR A 25 -8.05 8.02 0.99
CA TYR A 25 -7.82 7.07 -0.08
C TYR A 25 -8.60 5.78 0.14
N GLN A 26 -9.44 5.40 -0.82
CA GLN A 26 -10.16 4.14 -0.80
C GLN A 26 -9.56 3.21 -1.87
N PRO A 27 -8.97 2.07 -1.48
CA PRO A 27 -8.51 1.10 -2.45
C PRO A 27 -9.72 0.53 -3.23
N PRO A 28 -9.55 0.20 -4.52
CA PRO A 28 -10.66 -0.26 -5.37
C PRO A 28 -11.28 -1.59 -4.92
N PHE A 29 -10.58 -2.35 -4.07
CA PHE A 29 -11.01 -3.62 -3.53
C PHE A 29 -10.31 -3.92 -2.21
N GLY A 30 -10.71 -5.00 -1.54
CA GLY A 30 -10.09 -5.48 -0.30
C GLY A 30 -10.50 -4.68 0.93
N LYS A 31 -10.10 -5.18 2.10
CA LYS A 31 -10.36 -4.55 3.40
C LYS A 31 -9.15 -3.73 3.81
N LYS A 32 -9.31 -2.41 3.92
CA LYS A 32 -8.28 -1.48 4.39
C LYS A 32 -8.21 -1.44 5.92
N SER A 33 -7.02 -1.64 6.48
CA SER A 33 -6.72 -1.47 7.91
C SER A 33 -5.59 -0.46 8.08
N VAL A 34 -5.80 0.58 8.91
CA VAL A 34 -4.80 1.64 9.11
C VAL A 34 -3.52 1.07 9.73
N ALA A 35 -2.36 1.52 9.22
CA ALA A 35 -1.03 1.19 9.71
C ALA A 35 -0.21 2.47 9.95
N LYS A 36 0.89 2.38 10.70
CA LYS A 36 1.68 3.55 11.17
C LYS A 36 2.06 4.55 10.05
N HIS A 37 2.43 4.04 8.87
CA HIS A 37 2.91 4.84 7.73
C HIS A 37 2.01 4.72 6.49
N GLY A 38 0.81 4.17 6.63
CA GLY A 38 -0.12 3.93 5.53
C GLY A 38 -1.22 2.96 5.93
N PHE A 39 -1.42 1.89 5.18
CA PHE A 39 -2.41 0.86 5.48
C PHE A 39 -1.98 -0.54 5.03
N ILE A 40 -2.63 -1.55 5.60
CA ILE A 40 -2.62 -2.92 5.10
C ILE A 40 -3.94 -3.16 4.35
N LEU A 41 -3.84 -3.81 3.20
CA LEU A 41 -4.96 -4.27 2.42
C LEU A 41 -5.06 -5.78 2.52
N ASP A 42 -6.19 -6.28 2.97
CA ASP A 42 -6.47 -7.72 3.02
C ASP A 42 -7.47 -8.10 1.94
N ARG A 43 -7.21 -9.18 1.20
CA ARG A 43 -8.16 -9.73 0.22
C ARG A 43 -7.97 -11.23 0.09
N GLN A 44 -9.07 -11.95 -0.01
CA GLN A 44 -9.05 -13.37 -0.31
C GLN A 44 -8.64 -13.58 -1.77
N ASN A 45 -7.65 -14.45 -2.02
CA ASN A 45 -7.26 -14.86 -3.36
C ASN A 45 -8.17 -16.00 -3.87
N ARG A 46 -7.99 -16.42 -5.13
CA ARG A 46 -8.75 -17.52 -5.77
C ARG A 46 -8.72 -18.83 -4.99
N SER A 47 -7.65 -19.07 -4.24
CA SER A 47 -7.45 -20.29 -3.45
C SER A 47 -8.13 -20.21 -2.08
N GLY A 48 -8.82 -19.11 -1.77
CA GLY A 48 -9.48 -18.90 -0.49
C GLY A 48 -8.55 -18.39 0.62
N VAL A 49 -7.27 -18.13 0.34
CA VAL A 49 -6.29 -17.65 1.32
C VAL A 49 -6.30 -16.13 1.37
N ILE A 50 -6.14 -15.55 2.56
CA ILE A 50 -6.01 -14.10 2.71
C ILE A 50 -4.61 -13.67 2.26
N ALA A 51 -4.55 -12.94 1.15
CA ALA A 51 -3.36 -12.23 0.70
C ALA A 51 -3.36 -10.80 1.26
N GLN A 52 -2.17 -10.26 1.48
CA GLN A 52 -1.99 -8.95 2.11
C GLN A 52 -1.03 -8.08 1.30
N LEU A 53 -1.43 -6.82 1.07
CA LEU A 53 -0.55 -5.78 0.57
C LEU A 53 -0.28 -4.75 1.67
N SER A 54 0.97 -4.34 1.83
CA SER A 54 1.39 -3.22 2.66
C SER A 54 1.63 -2.01 1.78
N VAL A 55 0.83 -0.97 1.99
CA VAL A 55 0.90 0.30 1.26
C VAL A 55 1.34 1.38 2.23
N PHE A 56 2.50 2.00 1.99
CA PHE A 56 3.07 2.95 2.95
C PHE A 56 3.96 3.98 2.27
N ILE A 57 4.12 5.11 2.95
CA ILE A 57 5.12 6.11 2.55
C ILE A 57 6.46 5.87 3.24
N TRP A 58 7.53 6.19 2.54
CA TRP A 58 8.90 6.13 3.06
C TRP A 58 9.67 7.37 2.63
N THR A 59 10.32 8.05 3.57
CA THR A 59 11.12 9.24 3.28
C THR A 59 12.60 8.90 3.36
N LEU A 60 13.34 9.16 2.28
CA LEU A 60 14.80 9.02 2.19
C LEU A 60 15.39 10.34 1.67
N GLN A 61 16.34 10.93 2.39
CA GLN A 61 17.06 12.14 1.98
C GLN A 61 16.17 13.28 1.45
N ARG A 62 15.04 13.53 2.13
CA ARG A 62 14.00 14.55 1.80
C ARG A 62 13.05 14.20 0.65
N THR A 63 13.24 13.07 0.00
CA THR A 63 12.29 12.55 -1.00
C THR A 63 11.33 11.57 -0.33
N THR A 64 10.03 11.72 -0.57
CA THR A 64 9.02 10.79 -0.07
C THR A 64 8.55 9.89 -1.19
N TYR A 65 8.46 8.61 -0.90
CA TYR A 65 8.05 7.59 -1.86
C TYR A 65 6.80 6.88 -1.38
N LEU A 66 5.93 6.51 -2.31
CA LEU A 66 4.90 5.50 -2.09
C LEU A 66 5.47 4.13 -2.43
N LYS A 67 5.31 3.18 -1.51
CA LYS A 67 5.71 1.79 -1.69
C LYS A 67 4.52 0.87 -1.49
N ILE A 68 4.37 -0.09 -2.41
CA ILE A 68 3.42 -1.19 -2.27
C ILE A 68 4.21 -2.48 -2.27
N PHE A 69 4.06 -3.25 -1.20
CA PHE A 69 4.68 -4.55 -1.04
C PHE A 69 3.61 -5.61 -0.84
N ARG A 70 3.79 -6.75 -1.50
CA ARG A 70 3.08 -7.98 -1.14
C ARG A 70 3.69 -8.53 0.14
N TRP A 71 2.90 -8.46 1.21
CA TRP A 71 3.28 -8.85 2.56
C TRP A 71 3.07 -10.34 2.81
N SER A 72 2.06 -10.93 2.18
CA SER A 72 1.82 -12.38 2.17
C SER A 72 2.73 -13.13 1.18
N ASP A 73 2.86 -14.44 1.35
CA ASP A 73 3.52 -15.32 0.37
C ASP A 73 2.64 -15.58 -0.86
N GLU A 74 1.31 -15.50 -0.68
CA GLU A 74 0.31 -15.64 -1.73
C GLU A 74 0.13 -14.35 -2.54
N VAL A 75 -0.16 -14.50 -3.82
CA VAL A 75 -0.52 -13.40 -4.75
C VAL A 75 -1.92 -12.89 -4.44
N MET A 76 -2.07 -11.56 -4.40
CA MET A 76 -3.39 -10.95 -4.22
C MET A 76 -4.11 -10.83 -5.55
N ASP A 77 -5.38 -11.24 -5.61
CA ASP A 77 -6.21 -10.98 -6.78
C ASP A 77 -6.37 -9.48 -7.00
N GLY A 78 -6.09 -9.03 -8.22
CA GLY A 78 -6.11 -7.60 -8.59
C GLY A 78 -4.82 -6.84 -8.27
N GLU A 79 -3.75 -7.48 -7.78
CA GLU A 79 -2.50 -6.76 -7.45
C GLU A 79 -1.90 -5.97 -8.63
N LYS A 80 -2.19 -6.39 -9.88
CA LYS A 80 -1.78 -5.70 -11.10
C LYS A 80 -2.43 -4.33 -11.31
N GLU A 81 -3.54 -4.05 -10.64
CA GLU A 81 -4.21 -2.73 -10.69
C GLU A 81 -3.40 -1.64 -9.95
N PHE A 82 -2.37 -2.04 -9.19
CA PHE A 82 -1.46 -1.16 -8.48
C PHE A 82 -0.09 -0.98 -9.16
N LEU A 83 0.13 -1.60 -10.33
CA LEU A 83 1.39 -1.53 -11.09
C LEU A 83 1.40 -0.39 -12.11
#